data_AF-A0A5N0E6K5-F1
#
_entry.id   AF-A0A5N0E6K5-F1
#
_cell.length_a   1.000
_cell.length_b   1.000
_cell.length_c   1.000
_cell.angle_alpha   90.00
_cell.angle_beta   90.00
_cell.angle_gamma   90.00
#
_symmetry.space_group_name_H-M   'P 1'
#
loop_
_entity.id
_entity.type
_entity.pdbx_description
1 polymer ?
#
loop_
_entity_poly.entity_id
_entity_poly.type
_entity_poly.pdbx_seq_one_letter_code
_entity_poly.pdbx_strand_id
1 'polypeptide(L)'
;MAPAEPNTPDRTSVLRTVLRRIVLGAFVSTVALIALLVGEALLSITGLAFDPHGYGMFAGILFTAILTPVALALWLLYRLMR
;
A
#
# COMPACT_ATOMS: atom_id res chain seq x y z
N MET A 1 30.02 -7.40 42.23
CA MET A 1 29.71 -6.33 41.25
C MET A 1 29.31 -7.04 39.97
N ALA A 2 27.99 -7.23 39.76
CA ALA A 2 27.48 -7.96 38.60
C ALA A 2 27.44 -7.02 37.36
N PRO A 3 27.82 -7.50 36.16
CA PRO A 3 27.77 -6.68 34.96
C PRO A 3 26.30 -6.41 34.57
N ALA A 4 25.97 -5.14 34.33
CA ALA A 4 24.67 -4.72 33.84
C ALA A 4 24.44 -5.32 32.44
N GLU A 5 23.37 -6.10 32.29
CA GLU A 5 22.92 -6.52 30.96
C GLU A 5 22.57 -5.29 30.12
N PRO A 6 22.99 -5.24 28.84
CA PRO A 6 22.61 -4.16 27.96
C PRO A 6 21.10 -4.25 27.71
N ASN A 7 20.35 -3.42 28.44
CA ASN A 7 18.98 -3.07 28.10
C ASN A 7 18.94 -2.76 26.59
N THR A 8 17.98 -3.32 25.87
CA THR A 8 17.82 -3.21 24.40
C THR A 8 16.72 -2.23 23.99
N PRO A 9 16.72 -0.95 24.44
CA PRO A 9 15.72 0.03 24.02
C PRO A 9 15.91 0.43 22.55
N ASP A 10 17.11 0.24 22.00
CA ASP A 10 17.45 0.74 20.66
C ASP A 10 16.83 -0.15 19.55
N ARG A 11 16.88 -1.47 19.72
CA ARG A 11 16.26 -2.40 18.75
C ARG A 11 14.73 -2.28 18.70
N THR A 12 14.10 -2.09 19.85
CA THR A 12 12.64 -1.94 19.93
C THR A 12 12.18 -0.59 19.35
N SER A 13 12.96 0.47 19.54
CA SER A 13 12.79 1.78 18.90
C SER A 13 12.89 1.71 17.37
N VAL A 14 13.93 1.05 16.85
CA VAL A 14 14.13 0.88 15.41
C VAL A 14 12.99 0.06 14.79
N LEU A 15 12.59 -1.05 15.43
CA LEU A 15 11.50 -1.89 14.95
C LEU A 15 10.17 -1.12 14.89
N ARG A 16 9.87 -0.32 15.93
CA ARG A 16 8.67 0.53 15.97
C ARG A 16 8.67 1.56 14.86
N THR A 17 9.83 2.16 14.56
CA THR A 17 9.98 3.14 13.48
C THR A 17 9.76 2.51 12.11
N VAL A 18 10.31 1.32 11.88
CA VAL A 18 10.12 0.56 10.63
C VAL A 18 8.65 0.19 10.46
N LEU A 19 8.02 -0.36 11.49
CA LEU A 19 6.60 -0.71 11.46
C LEU A 19 5.73 0.51 11.16
N ARG A 20 6.02 1.66 11.78
CA ARG A 20 5.28 2.90 11.55
C ARG A 20 5.38 3.36 10.10
N ARG A 21 6.56 3.27 9.48
CA ARG A 21 6.76 3.62 8.07
C ARG A 21 5.99 2.70 7.13
N ILE A 22 5.93 1.41 7.44
CA ILE A 22 5.19 0.44 6.63
C ILE A 22 3.68 0.69 6.73
N VAL A 23 3.17 0.91 7.94
CA VAL A 23 1.75 1.25 8.14
C VAL A 23 1.39 2.54 7.42
N LEU A 24 2.25 3.56 7.48
CA LEU A 24 2.07 4.80 6.72
C LEU A 24 2.09 4.57 5.22
N GLY A 25 3.04 3.78 4.71
CA GLY A 25 3.11 3.43 3.29
C GLY A 25 1.86 2.69 2.82
N ALA A 26 1.40 1.69 3.60
CA ALA A 26 0.17 0.96 3.33
C ALA A 26 -1.06 1.89 3.34
N PHE A 27 -1.16 2.77 4.33
CA PHE A 27 -2.25 3.74 4.42
C PHE A 27 -2.29 4.70 3.22
N VAL A 28 -1.15 5.30 2.87
CA VAL A 28 -1.05 6.20 1.71
C VAL A 28 -1.40 5.45 0.42
N SER A 29 -0.95 4.20 0.28
CA SER A 29 -1.32 3.36 -0.86
C SER A 29 -2.83 3.10 -0.92
N THR A 30 -3.48 2.75 0.20
CA THR A 30 -4.93 2.54 0.24
C THR A 30 -5.69 3.82 -0.15
N VAL A 31 -5.26 4.98 0.36
CA VAL A 31 -5.88 6.27 0.02
C VAL A 31 -5.73 6.58 -1.47
N ALA A 32 -4.55 6.36 -2.05
CA ALA A 32 -4.33 6.55 -3.48
C ALA A 32 -5.25 5.65 -4.34
N LEU A 33 -5.45 4.40 -3.92
CA LEU A 33 -6.34 3.45 -4.59
C LEU A 33 -7.80 3.87 -4.54
N ILE A 34 -8.27 4.32 -3.37
CA ILE A 34 -9.64 4.85 -3.23
C ILE A 34 -9.82 6.06 -4.13
N ALA A 35 -8.86 7.00 -4.13
CA ALA A 35 -8.93 8.18 -4.99
C ALA A 35 -8.98 7.81 -6.48
N LEU A 36 -8.23 6.80 -6.90
CA LEU A 36 -8.22 6.31 -8.28
C LEU A 36 -9.56 5.65 -8.65
N LEU A 37 -10.12 4.79 -7.79
CA LEU A 37 -11.46 4.22 -7.98
C LEU A 37 -12.53 5.30 -8.11
N VAL A 38 -12.48 6.33 -7.26
CA VAL A 38 -13.44 7.44 -7.28
C VAL A 38 -13.28 8.26 -8.56
N GLY A 39 -12.05 8.51 -9.00
CA GLY A 39 -11.77 9.19 -10.27
C GLY A 39 -12.33 8.43 -11.47
N GLU A 40 -12.11 7.13 -11.53
CA GLU A 40 -12.67 6.25 -12.56
C GLU A 40 -14.20 6.23 -12.54
N ALA A 41 -14.80 6.12 -11.35
CA ALA A 41 -16.26 6.17 -11.19
C ALA A 41 -16.83 7.52 -11.68
N LEU A 42 -16.17 8.64 -11.36
CA LEU A 42 -16.56 9.97 -11.82
C LEU A 42 -16.41 10.11 -13.34
N LEU A 43 -15.33 9.60 -13.94
CA LEU A 43 -15.13 9.60 -15.39
C LEU A 43 -16.18 8.73 -16.11
N SER A 44 -16.54 7.60 -15.53
CA SER A 44 -17.60 6.73 -16.02
C SER A 44 -18.98 7.41 -15.93
N ILE A 45 -19.31 8.00 -14.78
CA ILE A 45 -20.58 8.73 -14.56
C ILE A 45 -20.70 9.94 -15.48
N THR A 46 -19.60 10.66 -15.75
CA THR A 46 -19.60 11.85 -16.61
C THR A 46 -19.68 11.54 -18.11
N GLY A 47 -19.74 10.27 -18.51
CA GLY A 47 -20.09 9.87 -19.88
C GLY A 47 -19.04 10.22 -20.94
N LEU A 48 -17.80 10.55 -20.55
CA LEU A 48 -16.74 10.90 -21.51
C LEU A 48 -16.24 9.69 -22.33
N ALA A 49 -16.64 8.47 -21.95
CA ALA A 49 -16.20 7.22 -22.60
C ALA A 49 -17.41 6.33 -22.97
N PHE A 50 -18.17 6.74 -23.99
CA PHE A 50 -19.04 5.83 -24.75
C PHE A 50 -18.21 5.01 -25.76
N ASP A 51 -17.17 4.30 -25.29
CA ASP A 51 -16.46 3.30 -26.09
C ASP A 51 -16.39 1.97 -25.32
N PRO A 52 -17.12 0.93 -25.73
CA PRO A 52 -17.13 -0.37 -25.06
C PRO A 52 -15.76 -1.08 -25.06
N HIS A 53 -14.82 -0.68 -25.93
CA HIS A 53 -13.47 -1.25 -25.95
C HIS A 53 -12.56 -0.71 -24.83
N GLY A 54 -12.80 0.52 -24.34
CA GLY A 54 -11.97 1.17 -23.33
C GLY A 54 -12.10 0.57 -21.92
N TYR A 55 -13.27 0.02 -21.58
CA TYR A 55 -13.54 -0.52 -20.24
C TYR A 55 -12.59 -1.66 -19.83
N GLY A 56 -12.24 -2.55 -20.77
CA GLY A 56 -11.32 -3.66 -20.48
C GLY A 56 -9.89 -3.18 -20.20
N MET A 57 -9.44 -2.16 -20.94
CA MET A 57 -8.11 -1.60 -20.76
C MET A 57 -8.02 -0.77 -19.47
N PHE A 58 -9.05 0.02 -19.17
CA PHE A 58 -9.18 0.76 -17.91
C PHE A 58 -9.25 -0.17 -16.70
N ALA A 59 -10.08 -1.22 -16.75
CA ALA A 59 -10.15 -2.22 -15.68
C ALA A 59 -8.81 -2.93 -15.46
N GLY A 60 -8.07 -3.25 -16.53
CA GLY A 60 -6.75 -3.87 -16.44
C GLY A 60 -5.69 -2.96 -15.79
N ILE A 61 -5.65 -1.69 -16.19
CA ILE A 61 -4.73 -0.68 -15.61
C ILE A 61 -5.10 -0.42 -14.14
N LEU A 62 -6.40 -0.26 -13.85
CA LEU A 62 -6.89 -0.09 -12.49
C LEU A 62 -6.47 -1.28 -11.64
N PHE A 63 -6.79 -2.51 -12.07
CA PHE A 63 -6.50 -3.74 -11.35
C PHE A 63 -5.00 -3.91 -11.07
N THR A 64 -4.13 -3.68 -12.06
CA THR A 64 -2.67 -3.75 -11.87
C THR A 64 -2.15 -2.65 -10.96
N ALA A 65 -2.64 -1.41 -11.10
CA ALA A 65 -2.30 -0.31 -10.20
C ALA A 65 -2.70 -0.59 -8.75
N ILE A 66 -3.76 -1.39 -8.51
CA ILE A 66 -4.17 -1.89 -7.18
C ILE A 66 -3.30 -3.04 -6.70
N LEU A 67 -3.14 -4.06 -7.52
CA LEU A 67 -2.47 -5.29 -7.11
C LEU A 67 -0.98 -5.08 -6.82
N THR A 68 -0.29 -4.24 -7.59
CA THR A 68 1.15 -4.02 -7.45
C THR A 68 1.55 -3.51 -6.06
N PRO A 69 0.97 -2.41 -5.53
CA PRO A 69 1.32 -1.96 -4.19
C PRO A 69 0.82 -2.91 -3.09
N VAL A 70 -0.33 -3.58 -3.26
CA VAL A 70 -0.81 -4.61 -2.31
C VAL A 70 0.17 -5.77 -2.24
N ALA A 71 0.64 -6.27 -3.38
CA ALA A 71 1.63 -7.33 -3.47
C ALA A 71 2.97 -6.92 -2.83
N LEU A 72 3.43 -5.68 -3.08
CA LEU A 72 4.63 -5.11 -2.44
C LEU A 72 4.47 -5.02 -0.92
N ALA A 73 3.31 -4.57 -0.43
CA ALA A 73 3.03 -4.49 1.00
C ALA A 73 3.02 -5.87 1.66
N LEU A 74 2.34 -6.85 1.05
CA LEU A 74 2.32 -8.24 1.52
C LEU A 74 3.71 -8.88 1.48
N TRP A 75 4.49 -8.60 0.44
CA TRP A 75 5.86 -9.09 0.32
C TRP A 75 6.77 -8.52 1.42
N LEU A 76 6.68 -7.22 1.69
CA LEU A 76 7.42 -6.58 2.79
C LEU A 76 7.00 -7.13 4.15
N LEU A 77 5.70 -7.34 4.36
CA LEU A 77 5.17 -7.94 5.58
C LEU A 77 5.70 -9.38 5.76
N TYR A 78 5.66 -10.19 4.71
CA TYR A 78 6.21 -11.54 4.71
C TYR A 78 7.69 -11.55 5.08
N ARG A 79 8.47 -10.63 4.49
CA ARG A 79 9.90 -10.50 4.77
C ARG A 79 10.21 -10.09 6.20
N LEU A 80 9.30 -9.40 6.88
CA LEU A 80 9.47 -9.01 8.29
C LEU A 80 9.10 -10.11 9.27
N MET A 81 8.19 -10.99 8.88
CA MET A 81 7.77 -12.13 9.70
C MET A 81 8.73 -13.32 9.61
N ARG A 82 9.67 -13.28 8.66
CA ARG A 82 10.65 -14.34 8.42
C ARG A 82 12.05 -13.90 8.83
#